data_AF-A0A7J2SQW8-F1
#
_entry.id   AF-A0A7J2SQW8-F1
#
_cell.length_a   1.000
_cell.length_b   1.000
_cell.length_c   1.000
_cell.angle_alpha   90.00
_cell.angle_beta   90.00
_cell.angle_gamma   90.00
#
_symmetry.space_group_name_H-M   'P 1'
#
loop_
_entity.id
_entity.type
_entity.pdbx_description
1 polymer ?
#
loop_
_entity_poly.entity_id
_entity_poly.type
_entity_poly.pdbx_seq_one_letter_code
_entity_poly.pdbx_strand_id
1 'polypeptide(L)' 'MEIIEAKVGKTILLLGNEAITRGALEAGVDFATTYPGTPSSEIADTFSAIAKYL' A
#
# COMPACT_ATOMS: atom_id res chain seq x y z
N MET A 1 -5.07 -1.49 -10.55
CA MET A 1 -4.21 -2.30 -9.63
C MET A 1 -5.14 -2.95 -8.62
N GLU A 2 -5.06 -4.27 -8.40
CA GLU A 2 -6.05 -4.99 -7.57
C GLU A 2 -6.16 -4.38 -6.15
N ILE A 3 -5.03 -3.91 -5.59
CA ILE A 3 -4.95 -3.18 -4.31
C ILE A 3 -5.76 -1.87 -4.24
N ILE A 4 -6.10 -1.19 -5.35
CA ILE A 4 -6.95 0.03 -5.31
C ILE A 4 -8.37 -0.21 -5.83
N GLU A 5 -8.57 -1.26 -6.64
CA GLU A 5 -9.87 -1.56 -7.27
C GLU A 5 -10.75 -2.49 -6.42
N ALA A 6 -10.14 -3.31 -5.55
CA ALA A 6 -10.88 -4.27 -4.75
C ALA A 6 -11.85 -3.57 -3.78
N LYS A 7 -13.09 -4.07 -3.72
CA LYS A 7 -14.18 -3.54 -2.89
C LYS A 7 -14.32 -4.30 -1.58
N VAL A 8 -14.97 -3.67 -0.60
CA VAL A 8 -15.31 -4.28 0.70
C VAL A 8 -15.97 -5.65 0.50
N GLY A 9 -15.50 -6.66 1.24
CA GLY A 9 -15.99 -8.04 1.17
C GLY A 9 -15.30 -8.91 0.11
N LYS A 10 -14.42 -8.35 -0.72
CA LYS A 10 -13.59 -9.13 -1.65
C LYS A 10 -12.31 -9.60 -0.94
N THR A 11 -12.06 -10.91 -0.98
CA THR A 11 -10.75 -11.48 -0.62
C THR A 11 -9.79 -11.40 -1.81
N ILE A 12 -8.61 -10.81 -1.58
CA ILE A 12 -7.50 -10.73 -2.54
C ILE A 12 -6.22 -11.19 -1.84
N LEU A 13 -5.26 -11.71 -2.60
CA LEU A 13 -3.94 -12.09 -2.10
C LEU A 13 -2.99 -10.92 -2.27
N LEU A 14 -2.35 -10.49 -1.18
CA LEU A 14 -1.42 -9.36 -1.15
C LEU A 14 -0.11 -9.79 -0.49
N LEU A 15 1.01 -9.20 -0.93
CA LEU A 15 2.23 -9.20 -0.13
C LEU A 15 2.04 -8.33 1.13
N GLY A 16 2.91 -8.49 2.13
CA GLY A 16 2.78 -7.75 3.40
C GLY A 16 2.86 -6.23 3.23
N ASN A 17 3.76 -5.74 2.38
CA ASN A 17 3.89 -4.33 2.02
C ASN A 17 2.64 -3.78 1.33
N GLU A 18 2.02 -4.57 0.46
CA GLU A 18 0.75 -4.24 -0.20
C GLU A 18 -0.39 -4.17 0.82
N ALA A 19 -0.49 -5.15 1.71
CA ALA A 19 -1.51 -5.16 2.76
C ALA A 19 -1.40 -3.93 3.69
N ILE A 20 -0.19 -3.54 4.10
CA ILE A 20 0.01 -2.33 4.92
C ILE A 20 -0.38 -1.08 4.14
N THR A 21 0.05 -0.97 2.88
CA THR A 21 -0.28 0.20 2.05
C THR A 21 -1.78 0.32 1.82
N ARG A 22 -2.47 -0.80 1.56
CA ARG A 22 -3.94 -0.85 1.47
C ARG A 22 -4.60 -0.32 2.73
N GLY A 23 -4.17 -0.80 3.89
CA GLY A 23 -4.72 -0.37 5.17
C GLY A 23 -4.51 1.13 5.42
N ALA A 24 -3.35 1.67 5.03
CA ALA A 24 -3.09 3.11 5.12
C ALA A 24 -4.03 3.94 4.23
N LEU A 25 -4.28 3.50 2.99
CA LEU A 25 -5.22 4.17 2.08
C LEU A 25 -6.66 4.12 2.60
N GLU A 26 -7.10 2.96 3.10
CA GLU A 26 -8.43 2.81 3.71
C GLU A 26 -8.60 3.68 4.97
N ALA A 27 -7.52 3.95 5.69
CA ALA A 27 -7.49 4.86 6.83
C ALA A 27 -7.43 6.35 6.44
N GLY A 28 -7.33 6.68 5.15
CA GLY A 28 -7.24 8.07 4.66
C GLY A 28 -5.87 8.71 4.85
N VAL A 29 -4.79 7.92 4.81
CA VAL A 29 -3.42 8.48 4.85
C VAL A 29 -3.10 9.15 3.51
N ASP A 30 -2.89 10.46 3.54
CA ASP A 30 -2.50 11.25 2.35
C ASP A 30 -0.98 11.36 2.14
N PHE A 31 -0.18 11.15 3.20
CA PHE A 31 1.28 11.29 3.13
C PHE A 31 1.98 10.21 3.95
N ALA A 32 2.98 9.57 3.34
CA ALA A 32 3.83 8.57 3.97
C ALA A 32 5.31 8.92 3.74
N THR A 33 6.13 8.73 4.77
CA THR A 33 7.59 8.85 4.70
C THR A 33 8.22 7.58 5.24
N THR A 34 9.36 7.19 4.71
CA THR A 34 10.05 5.96 5.09
C THR A 34 11.54 6.22 5.25
N TYR A 35 12.21 5.33 6.00
CA TYR A 35 13.66 5.27 6.05
C TYR A 35 14.10 3.89 5.53
N PRO A 36 15.06 3.82 4.58
CA PRO A 36 15.50 2.54 4.02
C PRO A 36 16.09 1.58 5.07
N GLY A 37 15.81 0.29 4.94
CA GLY A 37 16.36 -0.77 5.79
C GLY A 37 15.38 -1.94 5.96
N THR A 38 15.88 -3.17 6.05
CA THR A 38 15.03 -4.35 6.32
C THR A 38 14.37 -4.21 7.70
N PRO A 39 13.04 -4.44 7.84
CA PRO A 39 12.09 -5.01 6.87
C PRO A 39 11.25 -4.00 6.07
N SER A 40 11.56 -2.70 6.11
CA SER A 40 10.76 -1.62 5.49
C SER A 40 11.25 -1.17 4.11
N SER A 41 12.33 -1.75 3.58
CA SER A 41 12.97 -1.30 2.34
C SER A 41 12.01 -1.17 1.15
N GLU A 42 11.06 -2.09 0.99
CA GLU A 42 10.19 -2.19 -0.19
C GLU A 42 8.80 -1.57 0.02
N ILE A 43 8.45 -1.13 1.23
CA ILE A 43 7.11 -0.57 1.48
C ILE A 43 6.93 0.79 0.81
N ALA A 44 8.01 1.58 0.76
CA ALA A 44 8.04 2.88 0.10
C ALA A 44 7.76 2.76 -1.40
N ASP A 45 8.24 1.68 -2.03
CA ASP A 45 8.02 1.40 -3.44
C ASP A 45 6.54 1.15 -3.73
N THR A 46 5.83 0.45 -2.84
CA THR A 46 4.39 0.22 -2.97
C THR A 46 3.60 1.53 -2.85
N PHE A 47 3.91 2.37 -1.86
CA PHE A 47 3.31 3.70 -1.76
C PHE A 47 3.60 4.55 -3.01
N SER A 48 4.86 4.57 -3.47
CA SER A 48 5.29 5.31 -4.66
C SER A 48 4.61 4.84 -5.95
N ALA A 49 4.37 3.53 -6.09
CA ALA A 49 3.64 2.98 -7.22
C ALA A 49 2.17 3.42 -7.18
N ILE A 50 1.49 3.33 -6.03
CA ILE A 50 0.06 3.67 -5.90
C ILE A 50 -0.18 5.17 -6.04
N ALA A 51 0.69 6.02 -5.47
CA ALA A 51 0.58 7.47 -5.55
C ALA A 51 0.61 8.02 -6.98
N LYS A 52 1.05 7.23 -7.97
CA LYS A 52 1.00 7.60 -9.40
C LYS A 52 -0.34 7.31 -10.07
N TYR A 53 -1.19 6.50 -9.44
CA TYR A 53 -2.50 6.07 -9.97
C TYR A 53 -3.68 6.79 -9.34
N LEU A 54 -3.51 7.37 -8.14
CA LEU A 54 -4.50 8.20 -7.45
C LEU A 54 -4.26 9.67 -7.80
#